data_AF-A0A9D9I948-F1
#
_entry.id   AF-A0A9D9I948-F1
#
_cell.length_a   1.000
_cell.length_b   1.000
_cell.length_c   1.000
_cell.angle_alpha   90.00
_cell.angle_beta   90.00
_cell.angle_gamma   90.00
#
_symmetry.space_group_name_H-M   'P 1'
#
loop_
_entity.id
_entity.type
_entity.pdbx_description
1 polymer ?
#
loop_
_entity_poly.entity_id
_entity_poly.type
_entity_poly.pdbx_seq_one_letter_code
_entity_poly.pdbx_strand_id
1 'polypeptide(L)'
;MKRRIILSFLLVFSMSFLFASINATAEAEPSAVNFRWQAADGAVYYDLYEKNDFIIRLSSDVLSYRKNNLQSDTEYSFSIAARDEDNNTLDAAFIDVRTGSWDGLYEWINKTSKDNRGKMKNLMIRVETAVDSVFGQYHKLYMIMDDGSEVQIFPLYDFGDTSSGEWVNYKDTGRAGTSYRLNADRLNTSIFSPGKWRLDSVEIGYDSGSATVQSSAFGIVADTISSYRFFIEDGTMKLEYSTIGTGVADAILFRNPNPGEGDSFILTKIAE
;
A
#
# COMPACT_ATOMS: atom_id res chain seq x y z
N MET A 1 48.91 -34.18 -40.94
CA MET A 1 47.54 -33.60 -41.03
C MET A 1 47.43 -32.46 -40.01
N LYS A 2 47.57 -31.19 -40.45
CA LYS A 2 47.41 -30.00 -39.58
C LYS A 2 45.96 -29.51 -39.69
N ARG A 3 45.19 -29.60 -38.61
CA ARG A 3 43.82 -29.04 -38.53
C ARG A 3 43.92 -27.53 -38.34
N ARG A 4 43.40 -26.76 -39.30
CA ARG A 4 43.20 -25.31 -39.18
C ARG A 4 41.88 -25.08 -38.44
N ILE A 5 41.94 -24.44 -37.28
CA ILE A 5 40.76 -23.91 -36.58
C ILE A 5 40.50 -22.54 -37.20
N ILE A 6 39.35 -22.39 -37.86
CA ILE A 6 38.85 -21.10 -38.31
C ILE A 6 38.13 -20.48 -37.10
N LEU A 7 38.73 -19.46 -36.48
CA LEU A 7 38.02 -18.60 -35.54
C LEU A 7 37.11 -17.68 -36.35
N SER A 8 35.81 -17.95 -36.32
CA SER A 8 34.79 -17.00 -36.79
C SER A 8 34.63 -15.92 -35.72
N PHE A 9 35.14 -14.71 -35.98
CA PHE A 9 34.79 -13.52 -35.20
C PHE A 9 33.34 -13.14 -35.51
N LEU A 10 32.43 -13.39 -34.57
CA LEU A 10 31.08 -12.83 -34.61
C LEU A 10 31.19 -11.35 -34.23
N LEU A 11 31.15 -10.47 -35.23
CA LEU A 11 31.22 -9.03 -35.05
C LEU A 11 29.80 -8.55 -34.69
N VAL A 12 29.52 -8.43 -33.38
CA VAL A 12 28.27 -7.82 -32.90
C VAL A 12 28.39 -6.31 -33.10
N PHE A 13 27.80 -5.81 -34.18
CA PHE A 13 27.57 -4.37 -34.37
C PHE A 13 26.52 -3.93 -33.34
N SER A 14 26.95 -3.38 -32.21
CA SER A 14 26.06 -2.55 -31.39
C SER A 14 25.94 -1.21 -32.10
N MET A 15 24.90 -1.09 -32.94
CA MET A 15 24.52 0.17 -33.55
C MET A 15 23.88 1.03 -32.46
N SER A 16 24.70 1.73 -31.68
CA SER A 16 24.21 2.76 -30.76
C SER A 16 23.73 3.93 -31.60
N PHE A 17 22.43 3.96 -31.93
CA PHE A 17 21.79 5.17 -32.40
C PHE A 17 21.75 6.16 -31.24
N LEU A 18 22.60 7.19 -31.33
CA LEU A 18 22.46 8.40 -30.51
C LEU A 18 21.24 9.16 -31.06
N PHE A 19 20.04 8.75 -30.63
CA PHE A 19 18.93 9.67 -30.65
C PHE A 19 19.27 10.81 -29.67
N ALA A 20 18.94 12.05 -30.00
CA ALA A 20 18.66 13.02 -28.95
C ALA A 20 17.62 12.34 -28.04
N SER A 21 17.75 12.43 -26.72
CA SER A 21 16.79 11.81 -25.81
C SER A 21 15.75 12.85 -25.43
N ILE A 22 14.47 12.49 -25.48
CA ILE A 22 13.38 13.27 -24.86
C ILE A 22 13.84 13.70 -23.45
N ASN A 23 13.79 14.99 -23.15
CA ASN A 23 14.04 15.49 -21.81
C ASN A 23 12.81 15.16 -20.94
N ALA A 24 12.92 14.09 -20.16
CA ALA A 24 11.86 13.59 -19.29
C ALA A 24 12.32 13.56 -17.83
N THR A 25 11.36 13.79 -16.94
CA THR A 25 11.53 13.72 -15.48
C THR A 25 10.46 12.82 -14.91
N ALA A 26 10.79 12.14 -13.81
CA ALA A 26 9.88 11.31 -13.05
C ALA A 26 10.01 11.65 -11.57
N GLU A 27 8.86 11.84 -10.92
CA GLU A 27 8.74 12.02 -9.49
C GLU A 27 8.04 10.80 -8.90
N ALA A 28 8.73 10.10 -8.00
CA ALA A 28 8.26 8.88 -7.39
C ALA A 28 7.43 9.16 -6.13
N GLU A 29 6.24 8.58 -6.09
CA GLU A 29 5.43 8.39 -4.89
C GLU A 29 5.49 6.91 -4.48
N PRO A 30 4.98 6.51 -3.31
CA PRO A 30 5.00 5.11 -2.91
C PRO A 30 4.17 4.17 -3.81
N SER A 31 3.05 4.62 -4.37
CA SER A 31 2.22 3.78 -5.26
C SER A 31 2.01 4.36 -6.65
N ALA A 32 2.76 5.41 -7.00
CA ALA A 32 2.67 6.08 -8.28
C ALA A 32 4.00 6.71 -8.74
N VAL A 33 4.09 7.00 -10.03
CA VAL A 33 5.14 7.84 -10.60
C VAL A 33 4.50 8.89 -11.49
N ASN A 34 4.86 10.15 -11.27
CA ASN A 34 4.44 11.28 -12.08
C ASN A 34 5.53 11.62 -13.10
N PHE A 35 5.22 11.45 -14.39
CA PHE A 35 6.11 11.78 -15.49
C PHE A 35 5.78 13.15 -16.07
N ARG A 36 6.83 13.88 -16.47
CA ARG A 36 6.73 15.10 -17.28
C ARG A 36 7.85 15.09 -18.32
N TRP A 37 7.55 15.49 -19.54
CA TRP A 37 8.56 15.56 -20.60
C TRP A 37 8.37 16.77 -21.51
N GLN A 38 9.38 17.07 -22.32
CA GLN A 38 9.31 18.11 -23.34
C GLN A 38 8.81 17.54 -24.67
N ALA A 39 8.12 18.40 -25.44
CA ALA A 39 7.68 18.04 -26.78
C ALA A 39 8.88 17.69 -27.68
N ALA A 40 8.73 16.66 -28.51
CA ALA A 40 9.71 16.20 -29.48
C ALA A 40 9.27 16.66 -30.86
N ASP A 41 10.22 17.09 -31.68
CA ASP A 41 9.92 17.62 -33.01
C ASP A 41 9.28 16.55 -33.91
N GLY A 42 8.23 16.92 -34.63
CA GLY A 42 7.47 16.00 -35.50
C GLY A 42 6.63 14.95 -34.76
N ALA A 43 6.62 14.90 -33.43
CA ALA A 43 5.83 13.93 -32.69
C ALA A 43 4.32 14.22 -32.79
N VAL A 44 3.56 13.19 -33.13
CA VAL A 44 2.09 13.18 -33.12
C VAL A 44 1.55 12.40 -31.93
N TYR A 45 2.30 11.41 -31.44
CA TYR A 45 1.96 10.64 -30.25
C TYR A 45 3.15 10.40 -29.33
N TYR A 46 2.83 10.10 -28.07
CA TYR A 46 3.75 9.53 -27.10
C TYR A 46 3.25 8.16 -26.62
N ASP A 47 4.05 7.12 -26.84
CA ASP A 47 3.79 5.80 -26.30
C ASP A 47 4.59 5.60 -25.01
N LEU A 48 3.92 5.24 -23.93
CA LEU A 48 4.55 4.88 -22.66
C LEU A 48 4.58 3.36 -22.50
N TYR A 49 5.73 2.85 -22.04
CA TYR A 49 5.93 1.44 -21.76
C TYR A 49 6.51 1.24 -20.37
N GLU A 50 6.13 0.15 -19.71
CA GLU A 50 6.80 -0.40 -18.53
C GLU A 50 7.64 -1.57 -19.01
N LYS A 51 8.97 -1.45 -18.94
CA LYS A 51 9.91 -2.30 -19.67
C LYS A 51 9.57 -2.32 -21.16
N ASN A 52 8.88 -3.35 -21.64
CA ASN A 52 8.45 -3.52 -23.02
C ASN A 52 6.91 -3.63 -23.16
N ASP A 53 6.18 -3.59 -22.05
CA ASP A 53 4.73 -3.71 -22.05
C ASP A 53 4.11 -2.32 -22.28
N PHE A 54 3.29 -2.20 -23.33
CA PHE A 54 2.61 -0.96 -23.68
C PHE A 54 1.62 -0.59 -22.58
N ILE A 55 1.74 0.63 -22.06
CA ILE A 55 0.83 1.20 -21.06
C ILE A 55 -0.26 2.00 -21.75
N ILE A 56 0.14 3.02 -22.52
CA ILE A 56 -0.78 4.01 -23.09
C ILE A 56 -0.15 4.78 -24.25
N ARG A 57 -1.02 5.28 -25.13
CA ARG A 57 -0.70 6.27 -26.15
C ARG A 57 -1.37 7.60 -25.82
N LEU A 58 -0.61 8.67 -25.88
CA LEU A 58 -1.05 10.05 -25.61
C LEU A 58 -0.88 10.90 -26.88
N SER A 59 -1.73 11.90 -27.08
CA SER A 59 -1.56 12.88 -28.15
C SER A 59 -0.37 13.80 -27.87
N SER A 60 0.17 14.43 -28.92
CA SER A 60 1.39 15.25 -28.83
C SER A 60 1.31 16.46 -27.89
N ASP A 61 0.10 16.93 -27.57
CA ASP A 61 -0.16 18.02 -26.63
C ASP A 61 -0.19 17.58 -25.16
N VAL A 62 -0.22 16.26 -24.89
CA VAL A 62 -0.17 15.70 -23.53
C VAL A 62 1.27 15.35 -23.17
N LEU A 63 1.87 16.16 -22.29
CA LEU A 63 3.28 16.09 -21.91
C LEU A 63 3.50 15.64 -20.44
N SER A 64 2.49 15.00 -19.86
CA SER A 64 2.55 14.45 -18.51
C SER A 64 1.67 13.23 -18.38
N TYR A 65 2.08 12.29 -17.54
CA TYR A 65 1.30 11.10 -17.22
C TYR A 65 1.57 10.65 -15.79
N ARG A 66 0.53 10.15 -15.10
CA ARG A 66 0.68 9.54 -13.78
C ARG A 66 0.42 8.04 -13.89
N LYS A 67 1.44 7.23 -13.63
CA LYS A 67 1.30 5.78 -13.50
C LYS A 67 0.93 5.47 -12.05
N ASN A 68 -0.28 4.98 -11.82
CA ASN A 68 -0.76 4.53 -10.51
C ASN A 68 -0.61 3.00 -10.34
N ASN A 69 -1.03 2.49 -9.18
CA ASN A 69 -1.07 1.07 -8.82
C ASN A 69 0.31 0.40 -8.95
N LEU A 70 1.35 1.09 -8.50
CA LEU A 70 2.69 0.55 -8.37
C LEU A 70 2.90 0.01 -6.94
N GLN A 71 3.76 -0.99 -6.82
CA GLN A 71 4.25 -1.46 -5.53
C GLN A 71 5.20 -0.42 -4.95
N SER A 72 5.17 -0.25 -3.63
CA SER A 72 6.10 0.62 -2.91
C SER A 72 7.50 0.04 -2.87
N ASP A 73 8.49 0.93 -2.72
CA ASP A 73 9.91 0.59 -2.63
C ASP A 73 10.41 -0.38 -3.74
N THR A 74 9.86 -0.23 -4.94
CA THR A 74 10.08 -1.15 -6.07
C THR A 74 10.70 -0.41 -7.24
N GLU A 75 11.71 -1.03 -7.85
CA GLU A 75 12.36 -0.51 -9.06
C GLU A 75 11.52 -0.80 -10.30
N TYR A 76 11.33 0.24 -11.11
CA TYR A 76 10.64 0.20 -12.38
C TYR A 76 11.50 0.83 -13.47
N SER A 77 11.42 0.27 -14.67
CA SER A 77 12.01 0.84 -15.88
C SER A 77 10.89 1.23 -16.82
N PHE A 78 10.82 2.51 -17.18
CA PHE A 78 9.84 3.03 -18.12
C PHE A 78 10.52 3.56 -19.38
N SER A 79 9.79 3.57 -20.49
CA SER A 79 10.19 4.33 -21.66
C SER A 79 9.04 5.16 -22.22
N ILE A 80 9.39 6.31 -22.79
CA ILE A 80 8.50 7.22 -23.49
C ILE A 80 9.02 7.30 -24.91
N ALA A 81 8.25 6.89 -25.92
CA ALA A 81 8.63 6.97 -27.32
C ALA A 81 7.79 8.01 -28.05
N ALA A 82 8.44 9.00 -28.66
CA ALA A 82 7.81 9.93 -29.58
C ALA A 82 7.56 9.23 -30.92
N ARG A 83 6.34 9.35 -31.46
CA ARG A 83 5.90 8.72 -32.70
C ARG A 83 5.42 9.74 -33.71
N ASP A 84 5.71 9.53 -34.99
CA ASP A 84 5.07 10.25 -36.10
C ASP A 84 3.69 9.64 -36.46
N GLU A 85 3.06 10.15 -37.52
CA GLU A 85 1.78 9.63 -38.05
C GLU A 85 1.86 8.18 -38.54
N ASP A 86 3.04 7.74 -38.98
CA ASP A 86 3.31 6.39 -39.50
C ASP A 86 3.76 5.41 -38.41
N ASN A 87 3.80 5.85 -37.14
CA ASN A 87 4.30 5.12 -35.95
C ASN A 87 5.82 4.86 -35.91
N ASN A 88 6.63 5.55 -36.70
CA ASN A 88 8.08 5.48 -36.54
C ASN A 88 8.49 6.14 -35.22
N THR A 89 9.46 5.55 -34.52
CA THR A 89 10.06 6.20 -33.34
C THR A 89 10.95 7.35 -33.80
N LEU A 90 10.61 8.57 -33.39
CA LEU A 90 11.41 9.77 -33.66
C LEU A 90 12.48 9.99 -32.57
N ASP A 91 12.11 9.73 -31.32
CA ASP A 91 12.92 9.95 -30.12
C ASP A 91 12.38 9.05 -28.98
N ALA A 92 13.20 8.74 -27.96
CA ALA A 92 12.76 8.11 -26.74
C ALA A 92 13.49 8.61 -25.47
N ALA A 93 12.79 8.57 -24.34
CA ALA A 93 13.37 8.62 -23.00
C ALA A 93 13.30 7.24 -22.33
N PHE A 94 14.31 6.92 -21.53
CA PHE A 94 14.35 5.75 -20.65
C PHE A 94 14.53 6.24 -19.22
N ILE A 95 13.70 5.75 -18.31
CA ILE A 95 13.63 6.23 -16.93
C ILE A 95 13.61 5.02 -16.01
N ASP A 96 14.69 4.85 -15.25
CA ASP A 96 14.69 3.95 -14.11
C ASP A 96 14.32 4.75 -12.86
N VAL A 97 13.34 4.26 -12.12
CA VAL A 97 12.81 4.93 -10.93
C VAL A 97 12.44 3.90 -9.89
N ARG A 98 12.71 4.22 -8.62
CA ARG A 98 12.24 3.43 -7.48
C ARG A 98 11.11 4.18 -6.80
N THR A 99 9.97 3.53 -6.61
CA THR A 99 8.85 4.10 -5.85
C THR A 99 9.25 4.39 -4.40
N GLY A 100 8.57 5.35 -3.77
CA GLY A 100 8.76 5.62 -2.35
C GLY A 100 8.26 4.47 -1.46
N SER A 101 8.43 4.60 -0.13
CA SER A 101 7.92 3.62 0.83
C SER A 101 6.82 4.19 1.72
N TRP A 102 5.81 3.37 2.01
CA TRP A 102 4.80 3.65 3.03
C TRP A 102 5.32 3.42 4.46
N ASP A 103 6.48 2.77 4.63
CA ASP A 103 7.07 2.42 5.92
C ASP A 103 7.28 3.64 6.80
N GLY A 104 7.12 3.45 8.10
CA GLY A 104 7.35 4.49 9.10
C GLY A 104 6.24 4.55 10.13
N LEU A 105 6.30 5.58 10.97
CA LEU A 105 5.37 5.78 12.07
C LEU A 105 4.29 6.79 11.70
N TYR A 106 3.03 6.44 11.94
CA TYR A 106 1.87 7.29 11.69
C TYR A 106 1.15 7.57 13.00
N GLU A 107 0.69 8.80 13.19
CA GLU A 107 -0.06 9.19 14.40
C GLU A 107 -1.34 9.94 14.07
N TRP A 108 -2.42 9.54 14.75
CA TRP A 108 -3.64 10.31 14.90
C TRP A 108 -3.73 10.81 16.34
N ILE A 109 -4.11 12.08 16.52
CA ILE A 109 -4.27 12.72 17.82
C ILE A 109 -5.74 13.07 18.05
N ASN A 110 -6.27 12.69 19.21
CA ASN A 110 -7.61 13.07 19.63
C ASN A 110 -7.62 14.54 20.10
N LYS A 111 -8.46 15.35 19.45
CA LYS A 111 -8.61 16.79 19.75
C LYS A 111 -9.76 17.06 20.72
N THR A 112 -10.37 16.01 21.27
CA THR A 112 -11.59 16.07 22.09
C THR A 112 -11.40 15.37 23.44
N SER A 113 -12.38 15.53 24.34
CA SER A 113 -12.43 14.81 25.60
C SER A 113 -13.03 13.40 25.49
N LYS A 114 -13.51 12.99 24.31
CA LYS A 114 -14.05 11.64 24.08
C LYS A 114 -12.90 10.71 23.73
N ASP A 115 -12.26 10.08 24.72
CA ASP A 115 -11.00 9.35 24.52
C ASP A 115 -11.07 7.85 24.90
N ASN A 116 -12.28 7.28 24.93
CA ASN A 116 -12.55 5.91 25.38
C ASN A 116 -11.85 5.56 26.71
N ARG A 117 -12.08 6.37 27.75
CA ARG A 117 -11.48 6.17 29.09
C ARG A 117 -9.95 6.28 29.06
N GLY A 118 -9.44 7.23 28.27
CA GLY A 118 -8.01 7.50 28.11
C GLY A 118 -7.28 6.63 27.09
N LYS A 119 -7.91 5.57 26.54
CA LYS A 119 -7.26 4.62 25.61
C LYS A 119 -7.05 5.18 24.20
N MET A 120 -7.83 6.18 23.82
CA MET A 120 -7.84 6.78 22.48
C MET A 120 -7.50 8.27 22.56
N LYS A 121 -6.48 8.63 23.35
CA LYS A 121 -5.86 9.97 23.32
C LYS A 121 -5.06 10.19 22.03
N ASN A 122 -4.42 9.13 21.57
CA ASN A 122 -3.82 9.04 20.25
C ASN A 122 -3.95 7.60 19.72
N LEU A 123 -3.66 7.42 18.45
CA LEU A 123 -3.49 6.14 17.80
C LEU A 123 -2.20 6.22 16.99
N MET A 124 -1.22 5.39 17.35
CA MET A 124 0.07 5.33 16.67
C MET A 124 0.21 3.97 16.01
N ILE A 125 0.55 3.97 14.73
CA ILE A 125 0.72 2.75 13.93
C ILE A 125 2.05 2.83 13.20
N ARG A 126 2.90 1.85 13.43
CA ARG A 126 4.10 1.63 12.64
C ARG A 126 3.78 0.71 11.47
N VAL A 127 4.25 1.09 10.29
CA VAL A 127 4.03 0.39 9.03
C VAL A 127 5.33 -0.23 8.57
N GLU A 128 5.27 -1.50 8.18
CA GLU A 128 6.35 -2.21 7.49
C GLU A 128 5.84 -2.87 6.22
N THR A 129 6.54 -2.67 5.12
CA THR A 129 6.35 -3.37 3.87
C THR A 129 6.89 -4.80 4.02
N ALA A 130 6.09 -5.77 3.60
CA ALA A 130 6.44 -7.18 3.57
C ALA A 130 6.12 -7.77 2.20
N VAL A 131 6.77 -8.89 1.88
CA VAL A 131 6.55 -9.62 0.64
C VAL A 131 6.25 -11.07 0.98
N ASP A 132 5.20 -11.60 0.37
CA ASP A 132 4.80 -13.00 0.45
C ASP A 132 4.63 -13.58 -0.97
N SER A 133 4.83 -14.89 -1.09
CA SER A 133 4.72 -15.63 -2.34
C SER A 133 3.30 -15.71 -2.91
N VAL A 134 2.27 -15.59 -2.07
CA VAL A 134 0.86 -15.68 -2.45
C VAL A 134 0.29 -14.30 -2.75
N PHE A 135 0.53 -13.34 -1.87
CA PHE A 135 -0.08 -12.01 -1.96
C PHE A 135 0.81 -10.94 -2.59
N GLY A 136 2.08 -11.27 -2.87
CA GLY A 136 3.06 -10.28 -3.30
C GLY A 136 3.40 -9.30 -2.18
N GLN A 137 3.58 -8.03 -2.52
CA GLN A 137 3.85 -6.99 -1.53
C GLN A 137 2.58 -6.59 -0.76
N TYR A 138 2.68 -6.47 0.56
CA TYR A 138 1.63 -6.02 1.46
C TYR A 138 2.22 -5.23 2.64
N HIS A 139 1.38 -4.66 3.49
CA HIS A 139 1.83 -3.89 4.66
C HIS A 139 1.43 -4.57 5.96
N LYS A 140 2.35 -4.60 6.92
CA LYS A 140 2.11 -4.93 8.31
C LYS A 140 1.87 -3.66 9.10
N LEU A 141 0.82 -3.65 9.92
CA LEU A 141 0.50 -2.54 10.81
C LEU A 141 0.71 -3.00 12.25
N TYR A 142 1.57 -2.28 12.97
CA TYR A 142 1.83 -2.49 14.39
C TYR A 142 1.31 -1.29 15.18
N MET A 143 0.27 -1.53 15.99
CA MET A 143 -0.21 -0.54 16.95
C MET A 143 0.81 -0.37 18.07
N ILE A 144 1.17 0.88 18.37
CA ILE A 144 2.02 1.23 19.51
C ILE A 144 1.13 1.43 20.74
N MET A 145 1.38 0.65 21.77
CA MET A 145 0.64 0.68 23.04
C MET A 145 1.22 1.74 23.98
N ASP A 146 0.49 2.07 25.05
CA ASP A 146 0.87 3.12 26.01
C ASP A 146 2.20 2.83 26.74
N ASP A 147 2.56 1.54 26.88
CA ASP A 147 3.83 1.09 27.45
C ASP A 147 4.98 1.03 26.43
N GLY A 148 4.73 1.46 25.19
CA GLY A 148 5.66 1.43 24.07
C GLY A 148 5.78 0.07 23.38
N SER A 149 5.04 -0.96 23.83
CA SER A 149 5.03 -2.25 23.14
C SER A 149 4.31 -2.15 21.78
N GLU A 150 4.71 -3.02 20.86
CA GLU A 150 4.14 -3.08 19.51
C GLU A 150 3.26 -4.32 19.36
N VAL A 151 2.09 -4.13 18.76
CA VAL A 151 1.10 -5.18 18.53
C VAL A 151 0.70 -5.21 17.07
N GLN A 152 0.99 -6.31 16.36
CA GLN A 152 0.63 -6.45 14.95
C GLN A 152 -0.89 -6.61 14.78
N ILE A 153 -1.57 -5.56 14.34
CA ILE A 153 -3.02 -5.55 14.12
C ILE A 153 -3.42 -5.92 12.70
N PHE A 154 -2.47 -5.90 11.76
CA PHE A 154 -2.67 -6.39 10.39
C PHE A 154 -1.38 -6.95 9.78
N PRO A 155 -1.43 -8.07 9.06
CA PRO A 155 -2.50 -9.07 9.14
C PRO A 155 -2.49 -9.73 10.54
N LEU A 156 -3.64 -10.20 11.03
CA LEU A 156 -3.71 -10.85 12.35
C LEU A 156 -2.91 -12.16 12.39
N TYR A 157 -2.92 -12.91 11.30
CA TYR A 157 -2.14 -14.12 11.07
C TYR A 157 -1.15 -13.89 9.95
N ASP A 158 0.00 -14.56 9.99
CA ASP A 158 0.93 -14.56 8.86
C ASP A 158 0.35 -15.45 7.75
N PHE A 159 0.56 -15.06 6.49
CA PHE A 159 0.05 -15.83 5.36
C PHE A 159 0.68 -17.22 5.32
N GLY A 160 -0.16 -18.24 5.16
CA GLY A 160 0.24 -19.66 5.29
C GLY A 160 -0.06 -20.29 6.65
N ASP A 161 -0.51 -19.53 7.65
CA ASP A 161 -1.02 -20.10 8.89
C ASP A 161 -2.39 -20.76 8.68
N THR A 162 -2.44 -22.09 8.78
CA THR A 162 -3.66 -22.90 8.62
C THR A 162 -4.66 -22.71 9.76
N SER A 163 -4.29 -21.99 10.82
CA SER A 163 -5.18 -21.66 11.94
C SER A 163 -6.12 -20.49 11.61
N SER A 164 -5.93 -19.82 10.47
CA SER A 164 -6.85 -18.80 9.97
C SER A 164 -8.22 -19.42 9.69
N GLY A 165 -9.27 -18.93 10.35
CA GLY A 165 -10.66 -19.42 10.21
C GLY A 165 -11.17 -20.29 11.38
N GLU A 166 -10.29 -20.78 12.24
CA GLU A 166 -10.66 -21.51 13.46
C GLU A 166 -11.20 -20.54 14.53
N TRP A 167 -12.15 -21.02 15.34
CA TRP A 167 -12.64 -20.25 16.49
C TRP A 167 -11.61 -20.27 17.62
N VAL A 168 -11.09 -19.10 17.96
CA VAL A 168 -10.11 -18.91 19.03
C VAL A 168 -10.76 -18.30 20.26
N ASN A 169 -10.39 -18.77 21.45
CA ASN A 169 -10.86 -18.18 22.70
C ASN A 169 -10.38 -16.72 22.82
N TYR A 170 -11.24 -15.80 23.27
CA TYR A 170 -10.87 -14.40 23.45
C TYR A 170 -9.65 -14.19 24.38
N LYS A 171 -9.50 -15.08 25.37
CA LYS A 171 -8.41 -15.06 26.34
C LYS A 171 -7.15 -15.78 25.86
N ASP A 172 -7.12 -16.28 24.62
CA ASP A 172 -5.94 -16.90 24.05
C ASP A 172 -4.73 -15.94 24.09
N THR A 173 -3.58 -16.46 24.48
CA THR A 173 -2.34 -15.69 24.65
C THR A 173 -1.39 -15.83 23.47
N GLY A 174 -1.78 -16.54 22.40
CA GLY A 174 -1.05 -16.55 21.15
C GLY A 174 -0.97 -15.16 20.51
N ARG A 175 -0.08 -15.00 19.51
CA ARG A 175 0.17 -13.70 18.86
C ARG A 175 -1.13 -13.07 18.34
N ALA A 176 -1.90 -13.84 17.54
CA ALA A 176 -3.13 -13.35 16.94
C ALA A 176 -4.23 -13.07 17.99
N GLY A 177 -4.38 -13.95 18.99
CA GLY A 177 -5.33 -13.77 20.11
C GLY A 177 -5.03 -12.52 20.93
N THR A 178 -3.76 -12.29 21.24
CA THR A 178 -3.31 -11.08 21.93
C THR A 178 -3.51 -9.84 21.07
N SER A 179 -3.19 -9.90 19.77
CA SER A 179 -3.33 -8.77 18.86
C SER A 179 -4.79 -8.33 18.68
N TYR A 180 -5.68 -9.30 18.44
CA TYR A 180 -7.11 -9.03 18.36
C TYR A 180 -7.65 -8.45 19.66
N ARG A 181 -7.32 -9.03 20.82
CA ARG A 181 -7.80 -8.56 22.13
C ARG A 181 -7.35 -7.14 22.43
N LEU A 182 -6.08 -6.79 22.18
CA LEU A 182 -5.56 -5.45 22.47
C LEU A 182 -6.13 -4.39 21.52
N ASN A 183 -6.28 -4.72 20.22
CA ASN A 183 -6.96 -3.84 19.28
C ASN A 183 -8.44 -3.61 19.68
N ALA A 184 -9.15 -4.71 19.99
CA ALA A 184 -10.53 -4.65 20.45
C ALA A 184 -10.67 -3.86 21.76
N ASP A 185 -9.74 -4.00 22.72
CA ASP A 185 -9.79 -3.25 23.98
C ASP A 185 -9.67 -1.73 23.79
N ARG A 186 -8.87 -1.29 22.81
CA ARG A 186 -8.74 0.13 22.44
C ARG A 186 -9.97 0.68 21.75
N LEU A 187 -10.56 -0.06 20.81
CA LEU A 187 -11.67 0.42 19.98
C LEU A 187 -13.05 0.12 20.57
N ASN A 188 -13.20 -0.88 21.44
CA ASN A 188 -14.47 -1.20 22.08
C ASN A 188 -14.74 -0.24 23.23
N THR A 189 -15.87 0.46 23.15
CA THR A 189 -16.32 1.42 24.19
C THR A 189 -17.10 0.74 25.31
N SER A 190 -17.59 -0.48 25.08
CA SER A 190 -18.35 -1.23 26.07
C SER A 190 -17.44 -1.91 27.11
N ILE A 191 -18.08 -2.53 28.11
CA ILE A 191 -17.42 -3.43 29.07
C ILE A 191 -17.48 -4.90 28.62
N PHE A 192 -18.16 -5.19 27.50
CA PHE A 192 -18.41 -6.54 27.05
C PHE A 192 -17.28 -7.00 26.14
N SER A 193 -16.81 -8.23 26.35
CA SER A 193 -15.88 -8.92 25.46
C SER A 193 -16.54 -10.18 24.92
N PRO A 194 -16.24 -10.58 23.67
CA PRO A 194 -16.72 -11.84 23.14
C PRO A 194 -16.08 -13.02 23.90
N GLY A 195 -16.72 -14.19 23.82
CA GLY A 195 -16.13 -15.43 24.34
C GLY A 195 -15.10 -16.03 23.40
N LYS A 196 -15.31 -15.86 22.09
CA LYS A 196 -14.46 -16.38 21.02
C LYS A 196 -14.55 -15.51 19.78
N TRP A 197 -13.53 -15.60 18.92
CA TRP A 197 -13.44 -14.87 17.67
C TRP A 197 -12.78 -15.74 16.60
N ARG A 198 -12.89 -15.34 15.33
CA ARG A 198 -12.13 -15.92 14.23
C ARG A 198 -11.89 -14.90 13.13
N LEU A 199 -10.77 -15.03 12.43
CA LEU A 199 -10.54 -14.32 11.18
C LEU A 199 -11.37 -14.99 10.07
N ASP A 200 -12.24 -14.23 9.41
CA ASP A 200 -13.12 -14.72 8.33
C ASP A 200 -12.50 -14.51 6.96
N SER A 201 -12.04 -13.28 6.69
CA SER A 201 -11.41 -12.90 5.43
C SER A 201 -10.34 -11.84 5.63
N VAL A 202 -9.40 -11.80 4.69
CA VAL A 202 -8.42 -10.71 4.54
C VAL A 202 -8.40 -10.31 3.08
N GLU A 203 -8.45 -9.01 2.82
CA GLU A 203 -8.26 -8.42 1.50
C GLU A 203 -7.02 -7.54 1.53
N ILE A 204 -6.24 -7.56 0.46
CA ILE A 204 -4.96 -6.85 0.36
C ILE A 204 -4.89 -6.15 -0.98
N GLY A 205 -4.51 -4.87 -0.94
CA GLY A 205 -4.06 -4.08 -2.07
C GLY A 205 -2.65 -3.52 -1.82
N TYR A 206 -2.10 -2.81 -2.80
CA TYR A 206 -0.76 -2.21 -2.68
C TYR A 206 -0.70 -1.06 -1.67
N ASP A 207 -1.82 -0.36 -1.47
CA ASP A 207 -1.95 0.80 -0.60
C ASP A 207 -3.05 0.61 0.45
N SER A 208 -3.62 -0.58 0.59
CA SER A 208 -4.79 -0.81 1.41
C SER A 208 -4.90 -2.26 1.85
N GLY A 209 -5.70 -2.49 2.88
CA GLY A 209 -6.05 -3.83 3.30
C GLY A 209 -7.22 -3.83 4.27
N SER A 210 -7.88 -4.98 4.37
CA SER A 210 -8.98 -5.16 5.32
C SER A 210 -8.98 -6.57 5.90
N ALA A 211 -9.45 -6.69 7.13
CA ALA A 211 -9.64 -7.97 7.80
C ALA A 211 -11.04 -8.02 8.41
N THR A 212 -11.80 -9.04 8.06
CA THR A 212 -13.10 -9.34 8.66
C THR A 212 -12.91 -10.34 9.79
N VAL A 213 -13.33 -9.95 10.99
CA VAL A 213 -13.33 -10.80 12.18
C VAL A 213 -14.76 -11.06 12.61
N GLN A 214 -15.09 -12.33 12.84
CA GLN A 214 -16.34 -12.71 13.51
C GLN A 214 -16.10 -12.90 14.99
N SER A 215 -17.01 -12.37 15.80
CA SER A 215 -16.92 -12.42 17.26
C SER A 215 -18.23 -12.97 17.83
N SER A 216 -18.15 -13.89 18.79
CA SER A 216 -19.35 -14.51 19.38
C SER A 216 -19.50 -14.15 20.86
N ALA A 217 -20.66 -13.64 21.23
CA ALA A 217 -21.05 -13.31 22.60
C ALA A 217 -22.54 -13.61 22.83
N PHE A 218 -22.88 -14.26 23.94
CA PHE A 218 -24.28 -14.54 24.32
C PHE A 218 -25.14 -15.20 23.21
N GLY A 219 -24.54 -16.08 22.41
CA GLY A 219 -25.23 -16.75 21.29
C GLY A 219 -25.42 -15.90 20.03
N ILE A 220 -24.94 -14.65 20.04
CA ILE A 220 -24.92 -13.76 18.88
C ILE A 220 -23.53 -13.82 18.25
N VAL A 221 -23.48 -13.77 16.92
CA VAL A 221 -22.25 -13.56 16.14
C VAL A 221 -22.36 -12.18 15.50
N ALA A 222 -21.30 -11.39 15.61
CA ALA A 222 -21.19 -10.10 14.95
C ALA A 222 -19.89 -10.04 14.14
N ASP A 223 -19.95 -9.32 13.04
CA ASP A 223 -18.81 -9.09 12.15
C ASP A 223 -18.21 -7.73 12.46
N THR A 224 -16.90 -7.64 12.34
CA THR A 224 -16.16 -6.39 12.45
C THR A 224 -15.10 -6.37 11.37
N ILE A 225 -15.08 -5.30 10.58
CA ILE A 225 -14.13 -5.12 9.49
C ILE A 225 -13.19 -4.00 9.90
N SER A 226 -11.91 -4.32 10.07
CA SER A 226 -10.86 -3.31 10.23
C SER A 226 -10.20 -3.09 8.88
N SER A 227 -10.15 -1.84 8.43
CA SER A 227 -9.60 -1.46 7.13
C SER A 227 -8.57 -0.36 7.29
N TYR A 228 -7.57 -0.38 6.41
CA TYR A 228 -6.65 0.71 6.25
C TYR A 228 -6.43 1.06 4.79
N ARG A 229 -6.06 2.33 4.55
CA ARG A 229 -5.69 2.83 3.24
C ARG A 229 -4.66 3.95 3.37
N PHE A 230 -3.60 3.87 2.58
CA PHE A 230 -2.61 4.91 2.41
C PHE A 230 -3.05 5.90 1.33
N PHE A 231 -2.71 7.17 1.54
CA PHE A 231 -2.89 8.20 0.54
C PHE A 231 -1.94 9.37 0.82
N ILE A 232 -1.79 10.25 -0.17
CA ILE A 232 -1.07 11.51 -0.01
C ILE A 232 -2.11 12.64 -0.04
N GLU A 233 -2.04 13.51 0.95
CA GLU A 233 -2.84 14.74 1.03
C GLU A 233 -1.88 15.92 1.25
N ASP A 234 -1.91 16.89 0.35
CA ASP A 234 -1.02 18.06 0.37
C ASP A 234 0.47 17.72 0.55
N GLY A 235 0.94 16.69 -0.16
CA GLY A 235 2.32 16.20 -0.11
C GLY A 235 2.68 15.41 1.15
N THR A 236 1.72 15.21 2.07
CA THR A 236 1.93 14.48 3.32
C THR A 236 1.36 13.06 3.20
N MET A 237 2.15 12.06 3.60
CA MET A 237 1.69 10.67 3.66
C MET A 237 0.71 10.48 4.83
N LYS A 238 -0.43 9.86 4.54
CA LYS A 238 -1.51 9.60 5.47
C LYS A 238 -1.87 8.12 5.48
N LEU A 239 -2.34 7.66 6.63
CA LEU A 239 -2.94 6.35 6.84
C LEU A 239 -4.35 6.57 7.37
N GLU A 240 -5.36 6.25 6.58
CA GLU A 240 -6.72 6.12 7.06
C GLU A 240 -6.89 4.75 7.69
N TYR A 241 -7.33 4.70 8.95
CA TYR A 241 -7.68 3.47 9.65
C TYR A 241 -9.12 3.54 10.14
N SER A 242 -9.90 2.49 9.94
CA SER A 242 -11.27 2.43 10.43
C SER A 242 -11.64 1.02 10.84
N THR A 243 -12.64 0.93 11.72
CA THR A 243 -13.26 -0.32 12.09
C THR A 243 -14.76 -0.13 12.06
N ILE A 244 -15.48 -0.96 11.30
CA ILE A 244 -16.95 -0.96 11.25
C ILE A 244 -17.48 -2.29 11.75
N GLY A 245 -18.67 -2.30 12.35
CA GLY A 245 -19.29 -3.51 12.87
C GLY A 245 -20.64 -3.79 12.24
N THR A 246 -21.23 -4.93 12.57
CA THR A 246 -22.65 -5.21 12.31
C THR A 246 -23.45 -5.25 13.60
N GLY A 247 -24.69 -4.74 13.57
CA GLY A 247 -25.61 -4.76 14.70
C GLY A 247 -25.02 -4.13 15.97
N VAL A 248 -24.96 -4.92 17.05
CA VAL A 248 -24.45 -4.44 18.35
C VAL A 248 -22.96 -4.11 18.31
N ALA A 249 -22.17 -4.79 17.47
CA ALA A 249 -20.74 -4.50 17.36
C ALA A 249 -20.51 -3.09 16.81
N ASP A 250 -21.33 -2.63 15.86
CA ASP A 250 -21.21 -1.29 15.29
C ASP A 250 -21.43 -0.20 16.34
N ALA A 251 -22.47 -0.38 17.16
CA ALA A 251 -22.89 0.60 18.17
C ALA A 251 -21.89 0.79 19.33
N ILE A 252 -20.95 -0.15 19.50
CA ILE A 252 -19.97 -0.12 20.60
C ILE A 252 -18.55 0.21 20.13
N LEU A 253 -18.34 0.47 18.84
CA LEU A 253 -17.03 0.89 18.32
C LEU A 253 -16.78 2.37 18.58
N PHE A 254 -15.56 2.67 19.03
CA PHE A 254 -15.07 4.02 19.16
C PHE A 254 -14.83 4.59 17.75
N ARG A 255 -15.54 5.67 17.44
CA ARG A 255 -15.41 6.43 16.19
C ARG A 255 -14.51 7.64 16.41
N ASN A 256 -13.85 8.11 15.36
CA ASN A 256 -13.07 9.35 15.43
C ASN A 256 -13.97 10.51 15.90
N PRO A 257 -13.70 11.11 17.07
CA PRO A 257 -14.51 12.22 17.58
C PRO A 257 -14.09 13.58 17.01
N ASN A 258 -12.99 13.66 16.24
CA ASN A 258 -12.45 14.93 15.75
C ASN A 258 -13.44 15.61 14.78
N PRO A 259 -13.76 16.90 14.99
CA PRO A 259 -14.70 17.61 14.12
C PRO A 259 -14.23 17.65 12.66
N GLY A 260 -15.10 17.24 11.74
CA GLY A 260 -14.85 17.33 10.29
C GLY A 260 -14.03 16.20 9.67
N GLU A 261 -13.58 15.20 10.45
CA GLU A 261 -12.70 14.11 9.97
C GLU A 261 -13.44 12.79 9.67
N GLY A 262 -14.78 12.78 9.76
CA GLY A 262 -15.59 11.56 9.58
C GLY A 262 -15.37 10.54 10.72
N ASP A 263 -15.73 9.28 10.47
CA ASP A 263 -15.65 8.21 11.47
C ASP A 263 -14.28 7.49 11.51
N SER A 264 -13.47 7.64 10.47
CA SER A 264 -12.13 7.06 10.33
C SER A 264 -11.07 7.85 11.10
N PHE A 265 -10.01 7.18 11.55
CA PHE A 265 -8.81 7.82 12.07
C PHE A 265 -7.88 8.17 10.91
N ILE A 266 -7.58 9.45 10.73
CA ILE A 266 -6.62 9.92 9.72
C ILE A 266 -5.27 10.16 10.41
N LEU A 267 -4.39 9.17 10.32
CA LEU A 267 -3.06 9.23 10.90
C LEU A 267 -2.10 9.92 9.90
N THR A 268 -1.19 10.74 10.42
CA THR A 268 -0.16 11.44 9.63
C THR A 268 1.19 10.79 9.86
N LYS A 269 1.96 10.57 8.79
CA LYS A 269 3.33 10.07 8.92
C LYS A 269 4.19 11.07 9.70
N ILE A 270 4.85 10.60 10.74
CA ILE A 270 5.81 11.37 11.52
C ILE A 270 7.10 11.44 10.70
N ALA A 271 7.66 12.64 10.55
CA ALA A 271 8.95 12.83 9.90
C ALA A 271 10.05 12.14 10.74
N GLU A 272 10.91 11.37 10.07
CA GLU A 272 12.14 10.82 10.66
C GLU A 272 13.18 11.91 10.95
#